data_AF-A0A9W9YY70-F1
#
_entry.id   AF-A0A9W9YY70-F1
#
_cell.length_a   1.000
_cell.length_b   1.000
_cell.length_c   1.000
_cell.angle_alpha   90.00
_cell.angle_beta   90.00
_cell.angle_gamma   90.00
#
_symmetry.space_group_name_H-M   'P 1'
#
loop_
_entity.id
_entity.type
_entity.pdbx_description
1 polymer ?
#
loop_
_entity_poly.entity_id
_entity_poly.type
_entity_poly.pdbx_seq_one_letter_code
_entity_poly.pdbx_strand_id
1 'polypeptide(L)'
;MVEKERSKGSVYRSAWQNLIAISHTGIQCWKCHGLGSRTYVVELNVDSVSNTDPQKLGVIDIRPHYITRRYAEFSAAIVSLNESFPDEKVNKVLAALQVEVENFILRMAAEFPLRKEQLIFLINNYDMMLAVLMERTSEDSKEAESFQQLLTARIQEFVEEVLSPAFGGMTAFVKETEPLLERGQGQVIRPDERRIQQLVRGFASDWKRSIENINQEIMRSFSNFKNGTAILQAALTQLIQYYHRFQKILSQHPFKRLPIRSELINIHHVMVEVKKHKTTF
;
A
#
# COMPACT_ATOMS: atom_id res chain seq x y z
N MET A 1 -36.11 -20.53 18.94
CA MET A 1 -35.26 -19.52 18.26
C MET A 1 -33.90 -19.30 18.97
N VAL A 2 -33.45 -20.23 19.83
CA VAL A 2 -32.19 -20.12 20.61
C VAL A 2 -31.18 -21.25 20.28
N GLU A 3 -31.56 -22.20 19.42
CA GLU A 3 -30.72 -23.37 19.08
C GLU A 3 -29.87 -23.22 17.81
N LYS A 4 -30.08 -22.17 17.02
CA LYS A 4 -29.29 -21.91 15.80
C LYS A 4 -28.02 -21.08 16.03
N GLU A 5 -27.83 -20.52 17.23
CA GLU A 5 -26.62 -19.77 17.59
C GLU A 5 -25.54 -20.63 18.27
N ARG A 6 -25.90 -21.79 18.86
CA ARG A 6 -24.92 -22.71 19.47
C ARG A 6 -24.06 -23.47 18.46
N SER A 7 -24.53 -23.67 17.23
CA SER A 7 -23.77 -24.39 16.19
C SER A 7 -22.63 -23.56 15.58
N LYS A 8 -22.77 -22.23 15.52
CA LYS A 8 -21.70 -21.35 15.02
C LYS A 8 -20.50 -21.29 15.98
N GLY A 9 -20.72 -21.39 17.29
CA GLY A 9 -19.64 -21.41 18.29
C GLY A 9 -18.78 -22.69 18.29
N SER A 10 -19.24 -23.79 17.67
CA SER A 10 -18.52 -25.07 17.65
C SER A 10 -17.46 -25.15 16.54
N VAL A 11 -17.71 -24.50 15.40
CA VAL A 11 -16.76 -24.48 14.26
C VAL A 11 -15.60 -23.52 14.56
N TYR A 12 -15.87 -22.40 15.23
CA TYR A 12 -14.79 -21.53 15.73
C TYR A 12 -13.96 -22.24 16.80
N ARG A 13 -14.54 -23.01 17.74
CA ARG A 13 -13.73 -23.75 18.73
C ARG A 13 -12.78 -24.78 18.11
N SER A 14 -13.12 -25.42 17.00
CA SER A 14 -12.24 -26.41 16.37
C SER A 14 -11.08 -25.77 15.60
N ALA A 15 -11.29 -24.61 14.96
CA ALA A 15 -10.22 -23.81 14.37
C ALA A 15 -9.32 -23.17 15.45
N TRP A 16 -9.90 -22.74 16.56
CA TRP A 16 -9.18 -22.19 17.71
C TRP A 16 -8.39 -23.26 18.48
N GLN A 17 -8.85 -24.51 18.56
CA GLN A 17 -8.13 -25.59 19.25
C GLN A 17 -6.89 -26.09 18.49
N ASN A 18 -6.88 -26.03 17.16
CA ASN A 18 -5.69 -26.40 16.38
C ASN A 18 -4.62 -25.29 16.34
N LEU A 19 -4.99 -24.03 16.60
CA LEU A 19 -4.05 -22.90 16.62
C LEU A 19 -3.48 -22.59 18.02
N ILE A 20 -4.09 -23.06 19.11
CA ILE A 20 -3.67 -22.80 20.50
C ILE A 20 -2.68 -23.84 21.06
N ALA A 21 -2.60 -25.06 20.51
CA ALA A 21 -1.84 -26.15 21.11
C ALA A 21 -0.29 -26.01 21.09
N ILE A 22 0.27 -24.95 20.49
CA ILE A 22 1.73 -24.83 20.30
C ILE A 22 2.42 -23.95 21.37
N SER A 23 1.69 -23.10 22.11
CA SER A 23 2.34 -22.10 22.97
C SER A 23 2.79 -22.59 24.35
N HIS A 24 2.24 -23.68 24.91
CA HIS A 24 2.63 -24.16 26.25
C HIS A 24 3.18 -25.58 26.35
N THR A 25 2.86 -26.47 25.41
CA THR A 25 3.44 -27.82 25.32
C THR A 25 4.54 -27.94 24.26
N GLY A 26 4.69 -26.92 23.39
CA GLY A 26 5.70 -26.90 22.33
C GLY A 26 7.12 -26.84 22.90
N ILE A 27 7.39 -25.94 23.84
CA ILE A 27 8.77 -25.62 24.26
C ILE A 27 9.53 -26.82 24.88
N GLN A 28 8.84 -27.79 25.49
CA GLN A 28 9.48 -28.97 26.08
C GLN A 28 9.73 -30.12 25.10
N CYS A 29 9.03 -30.18 23.96
CA CYS A 29 9.21 -31.26 22.97
C CYS A 29 10.34 -30.98 21.95
N TRP A 30 10.88 -29.76 21.94
CA TRP A 30 11.86 -29.32 20.94
C TRP A 30 13.26 -29.91 21.12
N LYS A 31 13.55 -30.52 22.27
CA LYS A 31 14.87 -31.12 22.55
C LYS A 31 15.06 -32.54 22.00
N CYS A 32 14.02 -33.23 21.53
CA CYS A 32 14.13 -34.68 21.28
C CYS A 32 13.92 -35.15 19.83
N HIS A 33 13.37 -34.36 18.90
CA HIS A 33 13.22 -34.78 17.49
C HIS A 33 13.61 -33.66 16.52
N GLY A 34 14.82 -33.79 15.98
CA GLY A 34 15.51 -32.80 15.17
C GLY A 34 14.92 -32.57 13.77
N LEU A 35 15.10 -31.33 13.30
CA LEU A 35 15.01 -30.83 11.92
C LEU A 35 13.65 -31.01 11.18
N GLY A 36 13.06 -32.21 11.14
CA GLY A 36 11.79 -32.48 10.47
C GLY A 36 10.57 -31.77 11.09
N SER A 37 10.63 -31.42 12.38
CA SER A 37 9.55 -30.72 13.07
C SER A 37 9.33 -29.28 12.57
N ARG A 38 10.42 -28.53 12.28
CA ARG A 38 10.30 -27.12 11.87
C ARG A 38 9.70 -27.01 10.47
N THR A 39 10.23 -27.76 9.51
CA THR A 39 9.70 -27.79 8.14
C THR A 39 8.23 -28.16 8.13
N TYR A 40 7.85 -29.23 8.84
CA TYR A 40 6.45 -29.65 8.96
C TYR A 40 5.53 -28.57 9.56
N VAL A 41 5.98 -27.87 10.60
CA VAL A 41 5.19 -26.78 11.20
C VAL A 41 5.00 -25.63 10.20
N VAL A 42 6.03 -25.27 9.42
CA VAL A 42 5.87 -24.23 8.38
C VAL A 42 4.91 -24.73 7.28
N GLU A 43 5.02 -25.99 6.83
CA GLU A 43 4.12 -26.59 5.83
C GLU A 43 2.65 -26.54 6.28
N LEU A 44 2.36 -26.84 7.55
CA LEU A 44 1.00 -26.70 8.09
C LEU A 44 0.48 -25.26 8.04
N ASN A 45 1.35 -24.25 8.20
CA ASN A 45 0.96 -22.85 8.06
C ASN A 45 0.71 -22.48 6.59
N VAL A 46 1.51 -23.02 5.65
CA VAL A 46 1.30 -22.87 4.20
C VAL A 46 -0.10 -23.38 3.84
N ASP A 47 -0.42 -24.61 4.24
CA ASP A 47 -1.72 -25.22 3.99
C ASP A 47 -2.87 -24.47 4.66
N SER A 48 -2.65 -23.96 5.88
CA SER A 48 -3.66 -23.18 6.58
C SER A 48 -3.98 -21.87 5.86
N VAL A 49 -2.96 -21.14 5.39
CA VAL A 49 -3.15 -19.84 4.73
C VAL A 49 -3.73 -20.01 3.33
N SER A 50 -3.24 -20.99 2.56
CA SER A 50 -3.68 -21.24 1.19
C SER A 50 -5.18 -21.56 1.11
N ASN A 51 -5.66 -22.38 2.05
CA ASN A 51 -7.05 -22.83 2.14
C ASN A 51 -7.98 -21.87 2.91
N THR A 52 -7.47 -20.75 3.43
CA THR A 52 -8.30 -19.77 4.13
C THR A 52 -9.19 -19.01 3.16
N ASP A 53 -10.49 -18.99 3.45
CA ASP A 53 -11.50 -18.20 2.74
C ASP A 53 -11.70 -16.85 3.46
N PRO A 54 -11.36 -15.71 2.83
CA PRO A 54 -11.57 -14.37 3.37
C PRO A 54 -12.95 -14.12 3.97
N GLN A 55 -14.00 -14.63 3.33
CA GLN A 55 -15.39 -14.37 3.74
C GLN A 55 -15.76 -15.08 5.05
N LYS A 56 -14.99 -16.10 5.44
CA LYS A 56 -15.18 -16.82 6.70
C LYS A 56 -14.51 -16.15 7.89
N LEU A 57 -13.68 -15.12 7.64
CA LEU A 57 -12.94 -14.39 8.67
C LEU A 57 -13.76 -13.28 9.36
N GLY A 58 -15.01 -13.08 8.92
CA GLY A 58 -15.93 -12.11 9.49
C GLY A 58 -15.86 -10.76 8.78
N VAL A 59 -16.11 -9.68 9.52
CA VAL A 59 -16.07 -8.32 8.96
C VAL A 59 -14.62 -7.94 8.68
N ILE A 60 -14.32 -7.68 7.41
CA ILE A 60 -13.03 -7.19 6.96
C ILE A 60 -13.05 -5.67 7.01
N ASP A 61 -12.01 -5.07 7.61
CA ASP A 61 -11.81 -3.62 7.63
C ASP A 61 -10.43 -3.27 7.06
N ILE A 62 -10.21 -1.97 6.78
CA ILE A 62 -8.99 -1.47 6.13
C ILE A 62 -7.73 -1.55 7.00
N ARG A 63 -7.82 -1.95 8.27
CA ARG A 63 -6.68 -2.04 9.20
C ARG A 63 -5.88 -3.33 8.92
N PRO A 64 -4.63 -3.41 9.44
CA PRO A 64 -3.84 -4.62 9.28
C PRO A 64 -4.58 -5.84 9.87
N HIS A 65 -4.66 -6.91 9.10
CA HIS A 65 -5.34 -8.12 9.52
C HIS A 65 -4.47 -8.91 10.52
N TYR A 66 -5.06 -9.55 11.54
CA TYR A 66 -4.26 -10.23 12.57
C TYR A 66 -3.40 -11.39 12.01
N ILE A 67 -3.84 -12.02 10.92
CA ILE A 67 -3.11 -13.12 10.26
C ILE A 67 -1.75 -12.64 9.73
N THR A 68 -1.67 -11.45 9.16
CA THR A 68 -0.41 -10.92 8.60
C THR A 68 0.60 -10.64 9.71
N ARG A 69 0.14 -10.22 10.89
CA ARG A 69 1.00 -10.03 12.07
C ARG A 69 1.53 -11.35 12.57
N ARG A 70 0.65 -12.34 12.71
CA ARG A 70 1.01 -13.70 13.14
C ARG A 70 2.03 -14.33 12.20
N TYR A 71 1.85 -14.14 10.90
CA TYR A 71 2.81 -14.57 9.90
C TYR A 71 4.17 -13.91 10.13
N ALA A 72 4.24 -12.58 10.23
CA ALA A 72 5.52 -11.88 10.39
C ALA A 72 6.24 -12.28 11.69
N GLU A 73 5.50 -12.40 12.80
CA GLU A 73 6.06 -12.85 14.09
C GLU A 73 6.57 -14.30 14.03
N PHE A 74 5.84 -15.18 13.34
CA PHE A 74 6.23 -16.58 13.14
C PHE A 74 7.42 -16.72 12.20
N SER A 75 7.41 -16.07 11.03
CA SER A 75 8.50 -16.10 10.05
C SER A 75 9.80 -15.62 10.71
N ALA A 76 9.77 -14.47 11.38
CA ALA A 76 10.94 -13.93 12.08
C ALA A 76 11.51 -14.91 13.14
N ALA A 77 10.63 -15.58 13.90
CA ALA A 77 11.07 -16.56 14.89
C ALA A 77 11.73 -17.78 14.23
N ILE A 78 11.16 -18.31 13.14
CA ILE A 78 11.74 -19.45 12.42
C ILE A 78 13.05 -19.05 11.73
N VAL A 79 13.14 -17.85 11.14
CA VAL A 79 14.38 -17.31 10.55
C VAL A 79 15.49 -17.24 11.59
N SER A 80 15.22 -16.63 12.76
CA SER A 80 16.20 -16.55 13.85
C SER A 80 16.67 -17.93 14.34
N LEU A 81 15.76 -18.90 14.42
CA LEU A 81 16.13 -20.29 14.72
C LEU A 81 16.94 -20.95 13.60
N ASN A 82 16.68 -20.59 12.34
CA ASN A 82 17.39 -21.14 11.19
C ASN A 82 18.80 -20.53 11.05
N GLU A 83 19.04 -19.32 11.53
CA GLU A 83 20.39 -18.74 11.64
C GLU A 83 21.26 -19.56 12.61
N SER A 84 20.67 -20.00 13.72
CA SER A 84 21.37 -20.83 14.72
C SER A 84 21.54 -22.29 14.26
N PHE A 85 20.57 -22.80 13.49
CA PHE A 85 20.55 -24.19 12.99
C PHE A 85 20.11 -24.24 11.53
N PRO A 86 21.02 -23.99 10.57
CA PRO A 86 20.67 -23.84 9.16
C PRO A 86 20.06 -25.10 8.54
N ASP A 87 18.89 -24.92 7.91
CA ASP A 87 18.21 -25.93 7.10
C ASP A 87 17.66 -25.28 5.82
N GLU A 88 18.12 -25.74 4.66
CA GLU A 88 17.70 -25.23 3.36
C GLU A 88 16.23 -25.56 3.06
N LYS A 89 15.70 -26.67 3.59
CA LYS A 89 14.29 -27.02 3.41
C LYS A 89 13.39 -26.01 4.11
N VAL A 90 13.79 -25.56 5.30
CA VAL A 90 13.06 -24.50 6.03
C VAL A 90 13.01 -23.22 5.21
N ASN A 91 14.12 -22.81 4.59
CA ASN A 91 14.13 -21.63 3.72
C ASN A 91 13.16 -21.76 2.53
N LYS A 92 13.08 -22.95 1.92
CA LYS A 92 12.15 -23.21 0.80
C LYS A 92 10.69 -23.13 1.24
N VAL A 93 10.34 -23.72 2.38
CA VAL A 93 8.96 -23.70 2.87
C VAL A 93 8.58 -22.32 3.41
N LEU A 94 9.51 -21.56 4.01
CA LEU A 94 9.28 -20.15 4.38
C LEU A 94 8.96 -19.29 3.14
N ALA A 95 9.70 -19.48 2.04
CA ALA A 95 9.41 -18.79 0.79
C ALA A 95 8.02 -19.17 0.23
N ALA A 96 7.62 -20.45 0.34
CA ALA A 96 6.27 -20.88 -0.02
C ALA A 96 5.20 -20.23 0.87
N LEU A 97 5.45 -20.13 2.17
CA LEU A 97 4.54 -19.47 3.11
C LEU A 97 4.38 -17.99 2.78
N GLN A 98 5.47 -17.29 2.44
CA GLN A 98 5.43 -15.90 2.00
C GLN A 98 4.49 -15.73 0.80
N VAL A 99 4.64 -16.57 -0.24
CA VAL A 99 3.80 -16.52 -1.44
C VAL A 99 2.31 -16.74 -1.10
N GLU A 100 2.00 -17.70 -0.24
CA GLU A 100 0.61 -17.95 0.17
C GLU A 100 0.02 -16.80 0.98
N VAL A 101 0.83 -16.14 1.81
CA VAL A 101 0.40 -14.95 2.55
C VAL A 101 0.17 -13.77 1.61
N GLU A 102 1.03 -13.55 0.63
CA GLU A 102 0.82 -12.52 -0.40
C GLU A 102 -0.49 -12.76 -1.17
N ASN A 103 -0.74 -13.99 -1.61
CA ASN A 103 -1.98 -14.38 -2.28
C ASN A 103 -3.20 -14.20 -1.38
N PHE A 104 -3.09 -14.59 -0.11
CA PHE A 104 -4.15 -14.41 0.87
C PHE A 104 -4.49 -12.92 1.07
N ILE A 105 -3.50 -12.05 1.23
CA ILE A 105 -3.72 -10.60 1.39
C ILE A 105 -4.38 -10.02 0.14
N LEU A 106 -3.99 -10.44 -1.07
CA LEU A 106 -4.63 -9.99 -2.31
C LEU A 106 -6.09 -10.44 -2.39
N ARG A 107 -6.40 -11.68 -1.98
CA ARG A 107 -7.80 -12.17 -1.90
C ARG A 107 -8.61 -11.36 -0.89
N MET A 108 -8.06 -11.04 0.28
CA MET A 108 -8.69 -10.17 1.27
C MET A 108 -8.93 -8.76 0.73
N ALA A 109 -7.96 -8.20 0.01
CA ALA A 109 -8.10 -6.87 -0.60
C ALA A 109 -9.21 -6.86 -1.67
N ALA A 110 -9.42 -7.96 -2.40
CA ALA A 110 -10.46 -8.04 -3.42
C ALA A 110 -11.90 -7.98 -2.86
N GLU A 111 -12.09 -8.19 -1.56
CA GLU A 111 -13.40 -8.06 -0.91
C GLU A 111 -13.85 -6.58 -0.77
N PHE A 112 -12.93 -5.61 -0.89
CA PHE A 112 -13.31 -4.19 -0.86
C PHE A 112 -13.81 -3.71 -2.23
N PRO A 113 -14.96 -3.01 -2.29
CA PRO A 113 -15.55 -2.57 -3.54
C PRO A 113 -14.79 -1.41 -4.20
N LEU A 114 -14.15 -0.56 -3.40
CA LEU A 114 -13.44 0.62 -3.89
C LEU A 114 -11.94 0.32 -4.01
N ARG A 115 -11.35 0.57 -5.20
CA ARG A 115 -9.91 0.41 -5.43
C ARG A 115 -9.05 1.10 -4.37
N LYS A 116 -9.46 2.29 -3.93
CA LYS A 116 -8.81 3.04 -2.87
C LYS A 116 -8.75 2.26 -1.55
N GLU A 117 -9.84 1.62 -1.14
CA GLU A 117 -9.89 0.80 0.09
C GLU A 117 -9.01 -0.45 -0.04
N GLN A 118 -8.98 -1.09 -1.23
CA GLN A 118 -8.08 -2.20 -1.51
C GLN A 118 -6.61 -1.80 -1.29
N LEU A 119 -6.22 -0.63 -1.81
CA LEU A 119 -4.86 -0.10 -1.68
C LEU A 119 -4.52 0.26 -0.23
N ILE A 120 -5.45 0.90 0.49
CA ILE A 120 -5.26 1.21 1.91
C ILE A 120 -5.03 -0.07 2.72
N PHE A 121 -5.86 -1.09 2.51
CA PHE A 121 -5.72 -2.38 3.19
C PHE A 121 -4.37 -3.03 2.89
N LEU A 122 -3.95 -3.06 1.62
CA LEU A 122 -2.66 -3.62 1.21
C LEU A 122 -1.49 -2.90 1.89
N ILE A 123 -1.47 -1.57 1.81
CA ILE A 123 -0.43 -0.73 2.42
C ILE A 123 -0.35 -0.96 3.93
N ASN A 124 -1.49 -0.95 4.63
CA ASN A 124 -1.54 -1.17 6.08
C ASN A 124 -0.99 -2.55 6.47
N ASN A 125 -1.32 -3.60 5.71
CA ASN A 125 -0.81 -4.94 5.99
C ASN A 125 0.69 -5.07 5.71
N TYR A 126 1.19 -4.53 4.59
CA TYR A 126 2.63 -4.57 4.28
C TYR A 126 3.45 -3.75 5.26
N ASP A 127 3.01 -2.54 5.62
CA ASP A 127 3.67 -1.68 6.62
C ASP A 127 3.79 -2.39 7.98
N MET A 128 2.73 -3.06 8.42
CA MET A 128 2.75 -3.77 9.70
C MET A 128 3.66 -5.02 9.67
N MET A 129 3.63 -5.81 8.59
CA MET A 129 4.54 -6.95 8.46
C MET A 129 6.00 -6.50 8.42
N LEU A 130 6.30 -5.46 7.65
CA LEU A 130 7.65 -4.88 7.59
C LEU A 130 8.11 -4.37 8.95
N ALA A 131 7.25 -3.67 9.71
CA ALA A 131 7.60 -3.22 11.05
C ALA A 131 8.01 -4.38 11.97
N VAL A 132 7.30 -5.52 11.91
CA VAL A 132 7.63 -6.70 12.71
C VAL A 132 8.90 -7.41 12.21
N LEU A 133 9.07 -7.54 10.90
CA LEU A 133 10.24 -8.21 10.30
C LEU A 133 11.52 -7.41 10.57
N MET A 134 11.51 -6.10 10.33
CA MET A 134 12.67 -5.22 10.54
C MET A 134 13.10 -5.12 12.01
N GLU A 135 12.18 -5.32 12.97
CA GLU A 135 12.53 -5.37 14.40
C GLU A 135 13.26 -6.66 14.80
N ARG A 136 13.14 -7.74 14.01
CA ARG A 136 13.49 -9.11 14.44
C ARG A 136 14.41 -9.87 13.50
N THR A 137 14.61 -9.40 12.28
CA THR A 137 15.54 -9.97 11.29
C THR A 137 16.60 -8.94 10.91
N SER A 138 17.68 -9.37 10.26
CA SER A 138 18.62 -8.44 9.64
C SER A 138 17.91 -7.51 8.63
N GLU A 139 18.41 -6.28 8.50
CA GLU A 139 17.84 -5.25 7.60
C GLU A 139 17.78 -5.70 6.13
N ASP A 140 18.58 -6.69 5.74
CA ASP A 140 18.75 -7.17 4.36
C ASP A 140 18.08 -8.53 4.08
N SER A 141 17.03 -8.90 4.83
CA SER A 141 16.32 -10.16 4.54
C SER A 141 15.55 -10.06 3.21
N LYS A 142 15.62 -11.11 2.37
CA LYS A 142 14.93 -11.17 1.06
C LYS A 142 13.40 -10.98 1.20
N GLU A 143 12.85 -11.46 2.30
CA GLU A 143 11.43 -11.32 2.63
C GLU A 143 11.06 -9.85 2.90
N ALA A 144 11.85 -9.15 3.73
CA ALA A 144 11.63 -7.74 3.99
C ALA A 144 11.79 -6.89 2.71
N GLU A 145 12.80 -7.18 1.88
CA GLU A 145 12.98 -6.49 0.60
C GLU A 145 11.76 -6.67 -0.32
N SER A 146 11.23 -7.89 -0.41
CA SER A 146 10.05 -8.20 -1.22
C SER A 146 8.81 -7.42 -0.75
N PHE A 147 8.51 -7.43 0.55
CA PHE A 147 7.40 -6.64 1.08
C PHE A 147 7.62 -5.13 0.94
N GLN A 148 8.85 -4.64 1.02
CA GLN A 148 9.17 -3.23 0.81
C GLN A 148 8.91 -2.79 -0.64
N GLN A 149 9.21 -3.66 -1.61
CA GLN A 149 8.88 -3.41 -3.02
C GLN A 149 7.36 -3.38 -3.23
N LEU A 150 6.63 -4.34 -2.65
CA LEU A 150 5.16 -4.38 -2.72
C LEU A 150 4.54 -3.13 -2.07
N LEU A 151 4.99 -2.74 -0.88
CA LEU A 151 4.55 -1.54 -0.19
C LEU A 151 4.76 -0.30 -1.05
N THR A 152 5.98 -0.11 -1.57
CA THR A 152 6.33 1.03 -2.43
C THR A 152 5.43 1.10 -3.67
N ALA A 153 5.20 -0.03 -4.33
CA ALA A 153 4.34 -0.09 -5.51
C ALA A 153 2.89 0.31 -5.19
N ARG A 154 2.32 -0.20 -4.09
CA ARG A 154 0.95 0.15 -3.68
C ARG A 154 0.82 1.59 -3.22
N ILE A 155 1.84 2.15 -2.56
CA ILE A 155 1.89 3.58 -2.23
C ILE A 155 1.82 4.42 -3.50
N GLN A 156 2.59 4.09 -4.53
CA GLN A 156 2.57 4.86 -5.79
C GLN A 156 1.21 4.79 -6.49
N GLU A 157 0.55 3.63 -6.50
CA GLU A 157 -0.81 3.50 -7.03
C GLU A 157 -1.82 4.31 -6.21
N PHE A 158 -1.72 4.24 -4.88
CA PHE A 158 -2.60 4.99 -3.98
C PHE A 158 -2.43 6.50 -4.15
N VAL A 159 -1.20 6.97 -4.38
CA VAL A 159 -0.91 8.38 -4.67
C VAL A 159 -1.63 8.86 -5.92
N GLU A 160 -1.68 8.06 -6.99
CA GLU A 160 -2.44 8.42 -8.20
C GLU A 160 -3.95 8.45 -7.90
N GLU A 161 -4.47 7.45 -7.18
CA GLU A 161 -5.89 7.34 -6.81
C GLU A 161 -6.36 8.49 -5.91
N VAL A 162 -5.55 8.94 -4.95
CA VAL A 162 -5.91 10.03 -4.04
C VAL A 162 -5.83 11.40 -4.71
N LEU A 163 -4.94 11.58 -5.69
CA LEU A 163 -4.83 12.83 -6.45
C LEU A 163 -5.91 12.96 -7.54
N SER A 164 -6.39 11.84 -8.08
CA SER A 164 -7.29 11.80 -9.24
C SER A 164 -8.56 12.66 -9.09
N PRO A 165 -9.30 12.66 -7.95
CA PRO A 165 -10.54 13.43 -7.83
C PRO A 165 -10.35 14.94 -7.99
N ALA A 166 -9.24 15.48 -7.48
CA ALA A 166 -8.97 16.92 -7.51
C ALA A 166 -8.12 17.35 -8.73
N PHE A 167 -7.21 16.47 -9.18
CA PHE A 167 -6.16 16.83 -10.14
C PHE A 167 -6.15 15.96 -11.39
N GLY A 168 -7.05 14.98 -11.52
CA GLY A 168 -7.07 14.00 -12.60
C GLY A 168 -7.14 14.62 -14.00
N GLY A 169 -7.91 15.70 -14.18
CA GLY A 169 -7.98 16.41 -15.45
C GLY A 169 -6.64 17.02 -15.89
N MET A 170 -5.89 17.60 -14.94
CA MET A 170 -4.56 18.15 -15.19
C MET A 170 -3.56 17.02 -15.47
N THR A 171 -3.59 15.96 -14.65
CA THR A 171 -2.73 14.78 -14.81
C THR A 171 -2.93 14.12 -16.17
N ALA A 172 -4.18 13.92 -16.60
CA ALA A 172 -4.51 13.37 -17.92
C ALA A 172 -3.99 14.27 -19.05
N PHE A 173 -4.19 15.59 -18.96
CA PHE A 173 -3.66 16.52 -19.95
C PHE A 173 -2.13 16.43 -20.07
N VAL A 174 -1.40 16.33 -18.95
CA VAL A 174 0.06 16.16 -18.95
C VAL A 174 0.45 14.84 -19.63
N LYS A 175 -0.17 13.72 -19.22
CA LYS A 175 0.13 12.38 -19.77
C LYS A 175 -0.19 12.28 -21.27
N GLU A 176 -1.22 12.97 -21.75
CA GLU A 176 -1.59 13.01 -23.18
C GLU A 176 -0.68 13.93 -24.01
N THR A 177 -0.37 15.12 -23.48
CA THR A 177 0.21 16.20 -24.27
C THR A 177 1.74 16.20 -24.27
N GLU A 178 2.36 15.87 -23.14
CA GLU A 178 3.82 15.91 -23.01
C GLU A 178 4.55 14.99 -24.01
N PRO A 179 4.14 13.71 -24.19
CA PRO A 179 4.83 12.81 -25.12
C PRO A 179 4.79 13.31 -26.58
N LEU A 180 3.71 13.99 -26.97
CA LEU A 180 3.57 14.57 -28.31
C LEU A 180 4.53 15.74 -28.51
N LEU A 181 4.72 16.58 -27.49
CA LEU A 181 5.69 17.68 -27.53
C LEU A 181 7.13 17.17 -27.55
N GLU A 182 7.46 16.16 -26.73
CA GLU A 182 8.80 15.57 -26.67
C GLU A 182 9.18 14.89 -27.99
N ARG A 183 8.21 14.33 -28.72
CA ARG A 183 8.41 13.76 -30.07
C ARG A 183 8.44 14.81 -31.19
N GLY A 184 8.38 16.10 -30.86
CA GLY A 184 8.35 17.19 -31.83
C GLY A 184 7.04 17.31 -32.61
N GLN A 185 5.99 16.59 -32.22
CA GLN A 185 4.68 16.58 -32.89
C GLN A 185 3.75 17.73 -32.44
N GLY A 186 4.31 18.76 -31.79
CA GLY A 186 3.55 19.91 -31.28
C GLY A 186 2.79 20.69 -32.35
N GLN A 187 3.15 20.60 -33.62
CA GLN A 187 2.41 21.25 -34.72
C GLN A 187 1.08 20.57 -35.05
N VAL A 188 0.93 19.29 -34.73
CA VAL A 188 -0.32 18.53 -34.96
C VAL A 188 -1.33 18.79 -33.84
N ILE A 189 -0.86 19.26 -32.68
CA ILE A 189 -1.70 19.55 -31.53
C ILE A 189 -2.55 20.78 -31.82
N ARG A 190 -3.87 20.63 -31.72
CA ARG A 190 -4.83 21.74 -31.71
C ARG A 190 -5.24 22.01 -30.26
N PRO A 191 -4.86 23.14 -29.66
CA PRO A 191 -5.24 23.46 -28.28
C PRO A 191 -6.77 23.52 -28.12
N ASP A 192 -7.30 22.72 -27.21
CA ASP A 192 -8.65 22.93 -26.68
C ASP A 192 -8.58 24.02 -25.61
N GLU A 193 -8.77 25.27 -26.04
CA GLU A 193 -8.70 26.42 -25.15
C GLU A 193 -9.70 26.35 -23.99
N ARG A 194 -10.90 25.80 -24.22
CA ARG A 194 -11.93 25.69 -23.18
C ARG A 194 -11.49 24.72 -22.09
N ARG A 195 -11.01 23.52 -22.48
CA ARG A 195 -10.46 22.54 -21.54
C ARG A 195 -9.30 23.14 -20.75
N ILE A 196 -8.36 23.81 -21.41
CA ILE A 196 -7.20 24.42 -20.74
C ILE A 196 -7.64 25.52 -19.76
N GLN A 197 -8.60 26.37 -20.14
CA GLN A 197 -9.16 27.39 -19.25
C GLN A 197 -9.81 26.79 -18.00
N GLN A 198 -10.57 25.72 -18.15
CA GLN A 198 -11.16 24.99 -17.03
C GLN A 198 -10.08 24.41 -16.11
N LEU A 199 -9.02 23.82 -16.66
CA LEU A 199 -7.92 23.27 -15.87
C LEU A 199 -7.15 24.34 -15.08
N VAL A 200 -6.80 25.47 -15.73
CA VAL A 200 -6.05 26.56 -15.07
C VAL A 200 -6.88 27.18 -13.95
N ARG A 201 -8.13 27.56 -14.24
CA ARG A 201 -9.01 28.22 -13.28
C ARG A 201 -9.47 27.29 -12.17
N GLY A 202 -9.79 26.04 -12.50
CA GLY A 202 -10.18 25.03 -11.52
C GLY A 202 -9.04 24.66 -10.58
N PHE A 203 -7.81 24.58 -11.08
CA PHE A 203 -6.65 24.47 -10.19
C PHE A 203 -6.55 25.69 -9.27
N ALA A 204 -6.61 26.91 -9.83
CA ALA A 204 -6.46 28.15 -9.06
C ALA A 204 -7.51 28.32 -7.95
N SER A 205 -8.74 27.85 -8.15
CA SER A 205 -9.84 28.01 -7.17
C SER A 205 -9.70 27.09 -5.96
N ASP A 206 -9.32 25.81 -6.16
CA ASP A 206 -9.55 24.77 -5.14
C ASP A 206 -8.30 23.97 -4.73
N TRP A 207 -7.12 24.24 -5.29
CA TRP A 207 -5.91 23.45 -5.02
C TRP A 207 -5.54 23.36 -3.53
N LYS A 208 -5.66 24.46 -2.76
CA LYS A 208 -5.35 24.47 -1.31
C LYS A 208 -6.30 23.60 -0.51
N ARG A 209 -7.60 23.76 -0.77
CA ARG A 209 -8.66 22.95 -0.12
C ARG A 209 -8.47 21.47 -0.45
N SER A 210 -8.11 21.17 -1.70
CA SER A 210 -7.86 19.81 -2.15
C SER A 210 -6.67 19.17 -1.44
N ILE A 211 -5.57 19.92 -1.25
CA ILE A 211 -4.40 19.47 -0.46
C ILE A 211 -4.81 19.14 0.98
N GLU A 212 -5.60 20.00 1.62
CA GLU A 212 -6.07 19.75 3.00
C GLU A 212 -6.99 18.52 3.09
N ASN A 213 -7.89 18.33 2.14
CA ASN A 213 -8.74 17.14 2.09
C ASN A 213 -7.91 15.86 1.91
N ILE A 214 -6.90 15.88 1.03
CA ILE A 214 -5.98 14.76 0.83
C ILE A 214 -5.21 14.44 2.12
N ASN A 215 -4.71 15.48 2.81
CA ASN A 215 -4.04 15.32 4.10
C ASN A 215 -4.95 14.61 5.13
N GLN A 216 -6.17 15.09 5.30
CA GLN A 216 -7.14 14.49 6.23
C GLN A 216 -7.50 13.05 5.87
N GLU A 217 -7.67 12.76 4.57
CA GLU A 217 -7.96 11.41 4.09
C GLU A 217 -6.81 10.44 4.37
N ILE A 218 -5.56 10.85 4.09
CA ILE A 218 -4.36 10.04 4.36
C ILE A 218 -4.22 9.78 5.86
N MET A 219 -4.34 10.82 6.69
CA MET A 219 -4.20 10.66 8.15
C MET A 219 -5.30 9.80 8.78
N ARG A 220 -6.48 9.69 8.16
CA ARG A 220 -7.55 8.77 8.58
C ARG A 220 -7.33 7.32 8.11
N SER A 221 -6.62 7.14 7.01
CA SER A 221 -6.45 5.85 6.34
C SER A 221 -5.31 5.01 6.91
N PHE A 222 -4.25 5.67 7.40
CA PHE A 222 -3.03 5.01 7.87
C PHE A 222 -2.80 5.29 9.36
N SER A 223 -2.92 4.27 10.20
CA SER A 223 -2.73 4.40 11.66
C SER A 223 -1.28 4.61 12.07
N ASN A 224 -0.32 4.18 11.24
CA ASN A 224 1.08 4.48 11.43
C ASN A 224 1.38 5.89 10.91
N PHE A 225 1.52 6.85 11.82
CA PHE A 225 1.76 8.25 11.46
C PHE A 225 3.02 8.47 10.62
N LYS A 226 4.09 7.69 10.84
CA LYS A 226 5.31 7.81 10.02
C LYS A 226 5.04 7.42 8.57
N ASN A 227 4.34 6.30 8.38
CA ASN A 227 3.93 5.85 7.05
C ASN A 227 2.93 6.82 6.40
N GLY A 228 1.92 7.27 7.15
CA GLY A 228 0.96 8.29 6.69
C GLY A 228 1.65 9.58 6.23
N THR A 229 2.63 10.09 6.98
CA THR A 229 3.42 11.25 6.58
C THR A 229 4.24 10.97 5.31
N ALA A 230 4.89 9.81 5.20
CA ALA A 230 5.64 9.45 4.00
C ALA A 230 4.75 9.39 2.74
N ILE A 231 3.55 8.80 2.86
CA ILE A 231 2.55 8.71 1.78
C ILE A 231 2.06 10.11 1.39
N LEU A 232 1.78 10.97 2.37
CA LEU A 232 1.42 12.36 2.11
C LEU A 232 2.54 13.08 1.34
N GLN A 233 3.80 12.88 1.74
CA GLN A 233 4.93 13.48 1.03
C GLN A 233 5.07 12.96 -0.40
N ALA A 234 4.85 11.68 -0.64
CA ALA A 234 4.81 11.12 -1.99
C ALA A 234 3.70 11.78 -2.83
N ALA A 235 2.49 11.90 -2.27
CA ALA A 235 1.36 12.54 -2.96
C ALA A 235 1.63 14.02 -3.30
N LEU A 236 2.12 14.81 -2.35
CA LEU A 236 2.39 16.23 -2.58
C LEU A 236 3.58 16.44 -3.53
N THR A 237 4.58 15.57 -3.49
CA THR A 237 5.70 15.58 -4.43
C THR A 237 5.21 15.28 -5.85
N GLN A 238 4.37 14.26 -6.02
CA GLN A 238 3.77 13.89 -7.29
C GLN A 238 2.89 15.02 -7.85
N LEU A 239 2.10 15.69 -6.99
CA LEU A 239 1.31 16.87 -7.37
C LEU A 239 2.20 18.01 -7.92
N ILE A 240 3.30 18.34 -7.22
CA ILE A 240 4.24 19.37 -7.68
C ILE A 240 4.83 18.99 -9.04
N GLN A 241 5.21 17.73 -9.23
CA GLN A 241 5.77 17.26 -10.50
C GLN A 241 4.76 17.41 -11.64
N TYR A 242 3.50 17.00 -11.44
CA TYR A 242 2.45 17.18 -12.45
C TYR A 242 2.19 18.65 -12.74
N TYR A 243 2.13 19.49 -11.71
CA TYR A 243 1.90 20.92 -11.90
C TYR A 243 3.06 21.61 -12.66
N HIS A 244 4.30 21.26 -12.32
CA HIS A 244 5.49 21.75 -13.02
C HIS A 244 5.47 21.36 -14.50
N ARG A 245 5.19 20.08 -14.80
CA ARG A 245 5.07 19.58 -16.18
C ARG A 245 3.92 20.27 -16.92
N PHE A 246 2.78 20.49 -16.26
CA PHE A 246 1.67 21.25 -16.82
C PHE A 246 2.08 22.68 -17.23
N GLN A 247 2.77 23.41 -16.35
CA GLN A 247 3.28 24.75 -16.67
C GLN A 247 4.34 24.73 -17.79
N LYS A 248 5.21 23.72 -17.81
CA LYS A 248 6.21 23.52 -18.86
C LYS A 248 5.57 23.29 -20.22
N ILE A 249 4.50 22.49 -20.29
CA ILE A 249 3.72 22.25 -21.51
C ILE A 249 3.10 23.56 -22.00
N LEU A 250 2.42 24.29 -21.11
CA LEU A 250 1.76 25.56 -21.47
C LEU A 250 2.76 26.64 -21.91
N SER A 251 4.04 26.50 -21.56
CA SER A 251 5.10 27.43 -21.97
C SER A 251 5.68 27.15 -23.37
N GLN A 252 5.25 26.08 -24.04
CA GLN A 252 5.71 25.67 -25.36
C GLN A 252 4.67 25.93 -26.46
N HIS A 253 5.07 25.94 -27.72
CA HIS A 253 4.11 25.99 -28.84
C HIS A 253 3.31 24.67 -28.91
N PRO A 254 2.01 24.67 -29.20
CA PRO A 254 1.14 25.81 -29.59
C PRO A 254 0.57 26.63 -28.43
N PHE A 255 0.72 26.18 -27.19
CA PHE A 255 0.07 26.75 -26.00
C PHE A 255 0.64 28.10 -25.55
N LYS A 256 1.89 28.42 -25.87
CA LYS A 256 2.59 29.61 -25.36
C LYS A 256 1.89 30.95 -25.65
N ARG A 257 1.01 31.00 -26.64
CA ARG A 257 0.26 32.20 -27.05
C ARG A 257 -1.09 32.34 -26.33
N LEU A 258 -1.51 31.35 -25.55
CA LEU A 258 -2.80 31.37 -24.89
C LEU A 258 -2.83 32.42 -23.76
N PRO A 259 -3.82 33.33 -23.73
CA PRO A 259 -3.91 34.38 -22.71
C PRO A 259 -4.04 33.83 -21.29
N ILE A 260 -4.72 32.69 -21.14
CA ILE A 260 -5.00 32.03 -19.85
C ILE A 260 -3.75 31.72 -19.01
N ARG A 261 -2.57 31.68 -19.64
CA ARG A 261 -1.30 31.44 -18.95
C ARG A 261 -0.99 32.48 -17.87
N SER A 262 -1.50 33.71 -18.01
CA SER A 262 -1.33 34.75 -16.97
C SER A 262 -2.06 34.43 -15.67
N GLU A 263 -3.05 33.53 -15.70
CA GLU A 263 -3.81 33.08 -14.52
C GLU A 263 -3.16 31.87 -13.82
N LEU A 264 -2.03 31.34 -14.33
CA LEU A 264 -1.33 30.24 -13.69
C LEU A 264 -0.76 30.64 -12.32
N ILE A 265 -1.05 29.83 -11.31
CA ILE A 265 -0.44 29.98 -9.99
C ILE A 265 1.07 29.76 -10.07
N ASN A 266 1.86 30.66 -9.49
CA ASN A 266 3.30 30.46 -9.43
C ASN A 266 3.63 29.15 -8.67
N ILE A 267 4.44 28.27 -9.25
CA ILE A 267 4.84 27.00 -8.63
C ILE A 267 5.46 27.18 -7.23
N HIS A 268 6.14 28.31 -6.98
CA HIS A 268 6.68 28.62 -5.66
C HIS A 268 5.58 28.75 -4.60
N HIS A 269 4.41 29.31 -4.93
CA HIS A 269 3.29 29.36 -4.00
C HIS A 269 2.76 27.95 -3.68
N VAL A 270 2.69 27.07 -4.68
CA VAL A 270 2.30 25.66 -4.48
C VAL A 270 3.30 24.94 -3.58
N MET A 271 4.61 25.12 -3.85
CA MET A 271 5.67 24.51 -3.03
C MET A 271 5.69 25.02 -1.59
N VAL A 272 5.46 26.31 -1.35
CA VAL A 272 5.38 26.88 0.00
C VAL A 272 4.21 26.27 0.77
N GLU A 273 3.05 26.11 0.12
CA GLU A 273 1.89 25.49 0.77
C GLU A 273 2.16 24.02 1.09
N VAL A 274 2.68 23.24 0.14
CA VAL A 274 3.06 21.83 0.35
C VAL A 274 4.05 21.67 1.52
N LYS A 275 5.00 22.60 1.68
CA LYS A 275 5.96 22.58 2.79
C LYS A 275 5.30 22.73 4.16
N LYS A 276 4.12 23.35 4.29
CA LYS A 276 3.40 23.44 5.57
C LYS A 276 2.94 22.08 6.09
N HIS A 277 2.69 21.14 5.17
CA HIS A 277 2.28 19.77 5.48
C HIS A 277 3.49 18.83 5.69
N LYS A 278 4.73 19.30 5.48
CA LYS A 278 5.96 18.55 5.80
C LYS A 278 6.30 18.56 7.28
N THR A 279 5.96 19.65 7.97
CA THR A 279 6.40 19.92 9.35
C THR A 279 5.37 19.53 10.39
N THR A 280 4.29 18.86 10.00
CA THR A 280 3.15 18.69 10.91
C THR A 280 3.40 17.59 11.96
N PHE A 281 4.33 16.66 11.78
CA PHE A 281 4.69 15.63 12.78
C PHE A 281 6.12 15.13 12.62
#